data_AF-A0A3E0QWQ6-F1
#
_entry.id   AF-A0A3E0QWQ6-F1
#
_cell.length_a   1.000
_cell.length_b   1.000
_cell.length_c   1.000
_cell.angle_alpha   90.00
_cell.angle_beta   90.00
_cell.angle_gamma   90.00
#
_symmetry.space_group_name_H-M   'P 1'
#
loop_
_entity.id
_entity.type
_entity.pdbx_description
1 polymer ?
#
loop_
_entity_poly.entity_id
_entity_poly.type
_entity_poly.pdbx_seq_one_letter_code
_entity_poly.pdbx_strand_id
1 'polypeptide(L)'
;MIKIQDVLRAGHIKRWQIVNTTRQQTLAEHLFNVAMIGKTICERCDLEDIKEIVMEWALIHDLPEVVCGDMPTPTKKRILDAGFDMEYIYDKIDPMYREVKLEAYAQIMPNYIVKAADLIESIHFISDHGIGRHARMVCARLIRKFDDHIGSNLYDYRREIRRIYDDVINGDFYE
;
A
#
# COMPACT_ATOMS: atom_id res chain seq x y z
N MET A 1 -7.21 9.76 18.63
CA MET A 1 -6.64 8.41 18.83
C MET A 1 -7.66 7.41 18.34
N ILE A 2 -7.25 6.55 17.42
CA ILE A 2 -8.06 5.48 16.85
C ILE A 2 -8.23 4.44 17.96
N LYS A 3 -9.47 4.05 18.24
CA LYS A 3 -9.73 3.00 19.23
C LYS A 3 -9.67 1.64 18.55
N ILE A 4 -9.47 0.58 19.33
CA ILE A 4 -9.48 -0.78 18.77
C ILE A 4 -10.79 -1.10 18.02
N GLN A 5 -11.93 -0.55 18.45
CA GLN A 5 -13.19 -0.69 17.72
C GLN A 5 -13.15 -0.03 16.34
N ASP A 6 -12.40 1.07 16.18
CA ASP A 6 -12.21 1.72 14.90
C ASP A 6 -11.31 0.89 13.98
N VAL A 7 -10.26 0.26 14.52
CA VAL A 7 -9.41 -0.68 13.77
C VAL A 7 -10.24 -1.82 13.20
N LEU A 8 -11.17 -2.40 13.98
CA LEU A 8 -12.05 -3.47 13.52
C LEU A 8 -12.95 -3.06 12.34
N ARG A 9 -13.16 -1.76 12.11
CA ARG A 9 -13.91 -1.26 10.96
C ARG A 9 -13.15 -1.40 9.65
N ALA A 10 -11.82 -1.55 9.67
CA ALA A 10 -11.02 -1.81 8.47
C ALA A 10 -11.54 -3.03 7.68
N GLY A 11 -12.15 -4.01 8.37
CA GLY A 11 -12.81 -5.17 7.75
C GLY A 11 -14.05 -4.84 6.90
N HIS A 12 -14.54 -3.60 6.90
CA HIS A 12 -15.64 -3.16 6.03
C HIS A 12 -15.42 -1.80 5.37
N ILE A 13 -14.30 -1.11 5.61
CA ILE A 13 -13.91 0.05 4.79
C ILE A 13 -13.56 -0.47 3.40
N LYS A 14 -14.30 -0.04 2.39
CA LYS A 14 -14.17 -0.52 1.02
C LYS A 14 -13.14 0.31 0.24
N ARG A 15 -12.34 -0.33 -0.59
CA ARG A 15 -11.41 0.28 -1.53
C ARG A 15 -11.96 0.30 -2.96
N TRP A 16 -11.30 1.03 -3.86
CA TRP A 16 -11.58 1.07 -5.31
C TRP A 16 -12.93 1.71 -5.71
N GLN A 17 -13.47 2.60 -4.88
CA GLN A 17 -14.81 3.21 -5.03
C GLN A 17 -15.10 3.85 -6.40
N ILE A 18 -14.07 4.28 -7.13
CA ILE A 18 -14.19 4.97 -8.43
C ILE A 18 -13.74 4.10 -9.63
N VAL A 19 -13.40 2.83 -9.39
CA VAL A 19 -12.99 1.88 -10.42
C VAL A 19 -13.96 0.71 -10.39
N ASN A 20 -14.50 0.34 -11.55
CA ASN A 20 -15.40 -0.81 -11.61
C ASN A 20 -14.60 -2.09 -11.38
N THR A 21 -15.02 -2.93 -10.42
CA THR A 21 -14.35 -4.18 -10.06
C THR A 21 -15.36 -5.31 -9.90
N THR A 22 -14.93 -6.56 -10.14
CA THR A 22 -15.79 -7.76 -10.02
C THR A 22 -16.08 -8.14 -8.57
N ARG A 23 -15.21 -7.76 -7.64
CA ARG A 23 -15.41 -7.88 -6.20
C ARG A 23 -14.99 -6.60 -5.48
N GLN A 24 -15.46 -6.46 -4.24
CA GLN A 24 -14.98 -5.43 -3.32
C GLN A 24 -13.69 -5.91 -2.64
N GLN A 25 -12.81 -4.95 -2.34
CA GLN A 25 -11.68 -5.11 -1.44
C GLN A 25 -11.94 -4.28 -0.20
N THR A 26 -11.59 -4.82 0.96
CA THR A 26 -11.60 -4.13 2.24
C THR A 26 -10.22 -3.55 2.55
N LEU A 27 -10.17 -2.52 3.37
CA LEU A 27 -8.92 -1.96 3.87
C LEU A 27 -8.10 -3.01 4.62
N ALA A 28 -8.75 -3.88 5.40
CA ALA A 28 -8.07 -4.97 6.11
C ALA A 28 -7.40 -5.99 5.16
N GLU A 29 -8.08 -6.42 4.08
CA GLU A 29 -7.47 -7.30 3.07
C GLU A 29 -6.22 -6.66 2.46
N HIS A 30 -6.31 -5.38 2.10
CA HIS A 30 -5.18 -4.65 1.56
C HIS A 30 -4.01 -4.57 2.55
N LEU A 31 -4.24 -4.11 3.79
CA LEU A 31 -3.20 -3.95 4.81
C LEU A 31 -2.49 -5.28 5.09
N PHE A 32 -3.24 -6.38 5.19
CA PHE A 32 -2.67 -7.72 5.35
C PHE A 32 -1.78 -8.09 4.17
N ASN A 33 -2.28 -7.94 2.93
CA ASN A 33 -1.52 -8.28 1.73
C ASN A 33 -0.23 -7.46 1.61
N VAL A 34 -0.29 -6.14 1.87
CA VAL A 34 0.89 -5.26 1.86
C VAL A 34 1.91 -5.70 2.90
N ALA A 35 1.48 -6.07 4.11
CA ALA A 35 2.37 -6.57 5.15
C ALA A 35 3.06 -7.88 4.74
N MET A 36 2.32 -8.81 4.13
CA MET A 36 2.90 -10.07 3.66
C MET A 36 3.88 -9.88 2.50
N ILE A 37 3.55 -9.02 1.54
CA ILE A 37 4.47 -8.69 0.44
C ILE A 37 5.72 -7.97 0.98
N GLY A 38 5.55 -7.01 1.89
CA GLY A 38 6.65 -6.30 2.54
C GLY A 38 7.59 -7.24 3.31
N LYS A 39 7.02 -8.18 4.08
CA LYS A 39 7.77 -9.25 4.74
C LYS A 39 8.58 -10.08 3.75
N THR A 40 7.97 -10.50 2.63
CA THR A 40 8.66 -11.27 1.58
C THR A 40 9.79 -10.48 0.92
N ILE A 41 9.61 -9.17 0.69
CA ILE A 41 10.68 -8.28 0.21
C ILE A 41 11.84 -8.29 1.21
N CYS A 42 11.58 -8.11 2.50
CA CYS A 42 12.64 -8.14 3.51
C CYS A 42 13.41 -9.47 3.52
N GLU A 43 12.69 -10.59 3.46
CA GLU A 43 13.30 -11.94 3.50
C GLU A 43 14.14 -12.24 2.26
N ARG A 44 13.70 -11.84 1.07
CA ARG A 44 14.41 -12.13 -0.19
C ARG A 44 15.52 -11.13 -0.53
N CYS A 45 15.49 -9.95 0.09
CA CYS A 45 16.52 -8.93 -0.09
C CYS A 45 17.54 -8.89 1.06
N ASP A 46 17.51 -9.87 1.97
CA ASP A 46 18.39 -9.94 3.16
C ASP A 46 18.28 -8.69 4.07
N LEU A 47 17.07 -8.15 4.23
CA LEU A 47 16.75 -6.95 5.02
C LEU A 47 16.01 -7.31 6.33
N GLU A 48 16.54 -8.28 7.05
CA GLU A 48 15.93 -8.84 8.27
C GLU A 48 15.90 -7.83 9.43
N ASP A 49 16.89 -6.94 9.49
CA ASP A 49 17.06 -5.91 10.53
C ASP A 49 15.94 -4.87 10.56
N ILE A 50 15.30 -4.60 9.42
CA ILE A 50 14.19 -3.64 9.31
C ILE A 50 12.81 -4.31 9.16
N LYS A 51 12.76 -5.66 9.18
CA LYS A 51 11.54 -6.41 8.85
C LYS A 51 10.38 -6.11 9.80
N GLU A 52 10.64 -5.97 11.10
CA GLU A 52 9.62 -5.66 12.10
C GLU A 52 8.94 -4.32 11.81
N ILE A 53 9.74 -3.28 11.51
CA ILE A 53 9.26 -1.94 11.20
C ILE A 53 8.50 -1.93 9.87
N VAL A 54 8.96 -2.69 8.86
CA VAL A 54 8.24 -2.85 7.59
C VAL A 54 6.87 -3.49 7.83
N MET A 55 6.80 -4.54 8.63
CA MET A 55 5.54 -5.24 8.91
C MET A 55 4.57 -4.37 9.71
N GLU A 56 5.06 -3.70 10.75
CA GLU A 56 4.24 -2.78 11.56
C GLU A 56 3.72 -1.62 10.70
N TRP A 57 4.61 -0.97 9.95
CA TRP A 57 4.23 0.16 9.08
C TRP A 57 3.24 -0.29 8.00
N ALA A 58 3.47 -1.43 7.34
CA ALA A 58 2.56 -1.95 6.33
C ALA A 58 1.14 -2.17 6.85
N LEU A 59 1.00 -2.72 8.07
CA LEU A 59 -0.29 -3.00 8.70
C LEU A 59 -1.08 -1.74 9.06
N ILE A 60 -0.42 -0.57 9.16
CA ILE A 60 -1.08 0.64 9.63
C ILE A 60 -0.95 1.86 8.70
N HIS A 61 -0.24 1.77 7.58
CA HIS A 61 0.05 2.94 6.73
C HIS A 61 -1.19 3.67 6.22
N ASP A 62 -2.30 2.94 6.00
CA ASP A 62 -3.61 3.50 5.63
C ASP A 62 -4.64 3.42 6.79
N LEU A 63 -4.23 3.09 8.02
CA LEU A 63 -5.14 2.96 9.17
C LEU A 63 -6.00 4.22 9.44
N PRO A 64 -5.52 5.46 9.26
CA PRO A 64 -6.36 6.66 9.39
C PRO A 64 -7.62 6.66 8.49
N GLU A 65 -7.66 5.83 7.44
CA GLU A 65 -8.82 5.67 6.57
C GLU A 65 -10.02 4.98 7.25
N VAL A 66 -9.86 4.39 8.43
CA VAL A 66 -11.03 3.96 9.25
C VAL A 66 -11.88 5.16 9.71
N VAL A 67 -11.29 6.36 9.73
CA VAL A 67 -11.97 7.62 10.04
C VAL A 67 -12.36 8.36 8.76
N CYS A 68 -11.44 8.48 7.80
CA CYS A 68 -11.65 9.29 6.59
C CYS A 68 -12.35 8.55 5.44
N GLY A 69 -12.38 7.22 5.48
CA GLY A 69 -12.65 6.37 4.33
C GLY A 69 -11.46 6.28 3.37
N ASP A 70 -11.43 5.23 2.53
CA ASP A 70 -10.50 5.10 1.41
C ASP A 70 -10.80 6.21 0.39
N MET A 71 -9.95 7.24 0.37
CA MET A 71 -10.11 8.35 -0.56
C MET A 71 -9.36 8.05 -1.86
N PRO A 72 -10.04 8.10 -3.01
CA PRO A 72 -9.38 7.89 -4.29
C PRO A 72 -8.22 8.87 -4.52
N THR A 73 -7.13 8.39 -5.12
CA THR A 73 -5.96 9.22 -5.44
C THR A 73 -6.31 10.51 -6.20
N PRO A 74 -7.25 10.53 -7.19
CA PRO A 74 -7.64 11.78 -7.85
C PRO A 74 -8.29 12.81 -6.92
N THR A 75 -8.91 12.36 -5.82
CA THR A 75 -9.47 13.23 -4.78
C THR A 75 -8.35 13.77 -3.89
N LYS A 76 -7.49 12.89 -3.35
CA LYS A 76 -6.31 13.29 -2.54
C LYS A 76 -5.46 14.33 -3.30
N LYS A 77 -5.23 14.11 -4.61
CA LYS A 77 -4.48 15.06 -5.46
C LYS A 77 -5.15 16.43 -5.59
N ARG A 78 -6.47 16.50 -5.80
CA ARG A 78 -7.18 17.79 -5.91
C ARG A 78 -7.17 18.58 -4.61
N ILE A 79 -7.23 17.88 -3.46
CA ILE A 79 -7.11 18.50 -2.14
C ILE A 79 -5.70 19.09 -1.97
N LEU A 80 -4.67 18.35 -2.38
CA LEU A 80 -3.28 18.84 -2.39
C LEU A 80 -3.10 20.04 -3.33
N ASP A 81 -3.64 19.97 -4.55
CA ASP A 81 -3.61 21.08 -5.51
C ASP A 81 -4.33 22.33 -4.98
N ALA A 82 -5.29 22.17 -4.06
CA ALA A 82 -5.97 23.26 -3.35
C ALA A 82 -5.18 23.79 -2.14
N GLY A 83 -3.96 23.30 -1.91
CA GLY A 83 -3.06 23.76 -0.85
C GLY A 83 -3.21 23.02 0.48
N PHE A 84 -3.86 21.85 0.51
CA PHE A 84 -4.05 21.07 1.73
C PHE A 84 -3.50 19.65 1.58
N ASP A 85 -2.52 19.29 2.41
CA ASP A 85 -2.02 17.92 2.46
C ASP A 85 -2.83 17.09 3.46
N MET A 86 -3.44 16.00 2.97
CA MET A 86 -4.21 15.09 3.82
C MET A 86 -3.36 14.40 4.89
N GLU A 87 -2.04 14.30 4.69
CA GLU A 87 -1.12 13.78 5.70
C GLU A 87 -1.20 14.57 7.02
N TYR A 88 -1.53 15.87 6.95
CA TYR A 88 -1.76 16.68 8.14
C TYR A 88 -2.92 16.13 8.99
N ILE A 89 -4.00 15.66 8.35
CA ILE A 89 -5.14 15.08 9.06
C ILE A 89 -4.77 13.72 9.63
N TYR A 90 -4.09 12.88 8.84
CA TYR A 90 -3.66 11.55 9.29
C TYR A 90 -2.77 11.63 10.53
N ASP A 91 -1.79 12.52 10.55
CA ASP A 91 -0.89 12.75 11.69
C ASP A 91 -1.62 13.26 12.94
N LYS A 92 -2.81 13.86 12.80
CA LYS A 92 -3.62 14.38 13.91
C LYS A 92 -4.66 13.38 14.42
N ILE A 93 -5.05 12.39 13.60
CA ILE A 93 -6.03 11.37 13.97
C ILE A 93 -5.49 10.49 15.10
N ASP A 94 -4.23 10.03 14.97
CA ASP A 94 -3.62 9.14 15.95
C ASP A 94 -2.12 9.41 16.16
N PRO A 95 -1.72 9.79 17.39
CA PRO A 95 -0.31 9.90 17.75
C PRO A 95 0.49 8.61 17.53
N MET A 96 -0.09 7.43 17.77
CA MET A 96 0.62 6.15 17.59
C MET A 96 0.93 5.88 16.11
N TYR A 97 -0.06 6.12 15.23
CA TYR A 97 0.17 6.06 13.78
C TYR A 97 1.32 7.00 13.36
N ARG A 98 1.31 8.23 13.90
CA ARG A 98 2.34 9.22 13.60
C ARG A 98 3.72 8.78 14.08
N GLU A 99 3.84 8.15 15.26
CA GLU A 99 5.11 7.66 15.80
C GLU A 99 5.73 6.59 14.90
N VAL A 100 4.96 5.55 14.55
CA VAL A 100 5.43 4.48 13.64
C VAL A 100 5.76 5.04 12.26
N LYS A 101 4.94 5.97 11.74
CA LYS A 101 5.23 6.66 10.47
C LYS A 101 6.58 7.38 10.53
N LEU A 102 6.84 8.14 11.60
CA LEU A 102 8.10 8.87 11.76
C LEU A 102 9.29 7.93 11.88
N GLU A 103 9.15 6.80 12.57
CA GLU A 103 10.18 5.76 12.64
C GLU A 103 10.49 5.15 11.27
N ALA A 104 9.46 4.74 10.52
CA ALA A 104 9.62 4.20 9.17
C ALA A 104 10.28 5.22 8.21
N TYR A 105 9.94 6.50 8.34
CA TYR A 105 10.51 7.57 7.53
C TYR A 105 11.94 7.92 7.93
N ALA A 106 12.29 7.83 9.21
CA ALA A 106 13.64 8.08 9.70
C ALA A 106 14.65 7.08 9.15
N GLN A 107 14.23 5.82 8.96
CA GLN A 107 15.07 4.77 8.36
C GLN A 107 15.02 4.73 6.83
N ILE A 108 14.08 5.45 6.22
CA ILE A 108 13.88 5.60 4.77
C ILE A 108 13.44 4.29 4.08
N MET A 109 14.23 3.22 4.22
CA MET A 109 14.03 1.93 3.58
C MET A 109 12.67 1.29 3.91
N PRO A 110 12.18 1.31 5.17
CA PRO A 110 10.86 0.75 5.46
C PRO A 110 9.74 1.41 4.67
N ASN A 111 9.76 2.74 4.58
CA ASN A 111 8.77 3.47 3.79
C ASN A 111 8.84 3.12 2.29
N TYR A 112 10.04 2.95 1.74
CA TYR A 112 10.19 2.54 0.34
C TYR A 112 9.72 1.11 0.08
N ILE A 113 10.01 0.17 0.98
CA ILE A 113 9.54 -1.22 0.86
C ILE A 113 8.02 -1.28 0.95
N VAL A 114 7.42 -0.63 1.96
CA VAL A 114 5.96 -0.58 2.10
C VAL A 114 5.32 0.07 0.88
N LYS A 115 5.94 1.11 0.30
CA LYS A 115 5.43 1.70 -0.93
C LYS A 115 5.50 0.77 -2.13
N ALA A 116 6.55 -0.05 -2.25
CA ALA A 116 6.65 -1.07 -3.29
C ALA A 116 5.58 -2.15 -3.09
N ALA A 117 5.40 -2.62 -1.86
CA ALA A 117 4.39 -3.61 -1.51
C ALA A 117 2.95 -3.12 -1.78
N ASP A 118 2.61 -1.89 -1.40
CA ASP A 118 1.34 -1.22 -1.71
C ASP A 118 1.04 -1.19 -3.21
N LEU A 119 2.06 -0.88 -4.03
CA LEU A 119 1.92 -0.87 -5.48
C LEU A 119 1.74 -2.28 -6.06
N ILE A 120 2.51 -3.27 -5.61
CA ILE A 120 2.38 -4.67 -6.06
C ILE A 120 0.97 -5.20 -5.74
N GLU A 121 0.51 -4.99 -4.51
CA GLU A 121 -0.81 -5.38 -4.04
C GLU A 121 -1.93 -4.74 -4.87
N SER A 122 -1.81 -3.42 -5.10
CA SER A 122 -2.79 -2.68 -5.89
C SER A 122 -2.81 -3.13 -7.35
N ILE A 123 -1.67 -3.52 -7.93
CA ILE A 123 -1.58 -4.05 -9.29
C ILE A 123 -2.25 -5.42 -9.37
N HIS A 124 -1.95 -6.32 -8.42
CA HIS A 124 -2.55 -7.65 -8.33
C HIS A 124 -4.08 -7.57 -8.22
N PHE A 125 -4.60 -6.75 -7.30
CA PHE A 125 -6.05 -6.65 -7.14
C PHE A 125 -6.73 -6.15 -8.42
N ILE A 126 -6.18 -5.10 -9.05
CA ILE A 126 -6.83 -4.50 -10.21
C ILE A 126 -6.62 -5.29 -11.51
N SER A 127 -5.55 -6.10 -11.62
CA SER A 127 -5.38 -7.02 -12.75
C SER A 127 -6.46 -8.10 -12.74
N ASP A 128 -6.78 -8.62 -11.56
CA ASP A 128 -7.66 -9.78 -11.41
C ASP A 128 -9.13 -9.39 -11.38
N HIS A 129 -9.43 -8.21 -10.82
CA HIS A 129 -10.80 -7.80 -10.57
C HIS A 129 -11.24 -6.56 -11.34
N GLY A 130 -10.32 -5.82 -11.98
CA GLY A 130 -10.64 -4.59 -12.68
C GLY A 130 -11.47 -4.79 -13.95
N ILE A 131 -12.57 -4.03 -14.09
CA ILE A 131 -13.48 -4.12 -15.23
C ILE A 131 -13.33 -2.90 -16.16
N GLY A 132 -13.18 -3.19 -17.46
CA GLY A 132 -13.30 -2.20 -18.52
C GLY A 132 -12.06 -1.32 -18.73
N ARG A 133 -12.20 -0.31 -19.59
CA ARG A 133 -11.09 0.53 -20.04
C ARG A 133 -10.45 1.33 -18.90
N HIS A 134 -11.26 1.84 -17.97
CA HIS A 134 -10.75 2.65 -16.85
C HIS A 134 -9.83 1.84 -15.94
N ALA A 135 -10.24 0.63 -15.53
CA ALA A 135 -9.42 -0.26 -14.71
C ALA A 135 -8.07 -0.59 -15.36
N ARG A 136 -8.05 -0.92 -16.65
CA ARG A 136 -6.81 -1.17 -17.41
C ARG A 136 -5.87 0.04 -17.43
N MET A 137 -6.41 1.25 -17.58
CA MET A 137 -5.61 2.48 -17.53
C MET A 137 -5.03 2.74 -16.14
N VAL A 138 -5.81 2.45 -15.09
CA VAL A 138 -5.35 2.56 -13.70
C VAL A 138 -4.22 1.56 -13.43
N CYS A 139 -4.41 0.28 -13.82
CA CYS A 139 -3.40 -0.77 -13.73
C CYS A 139 -2.09 -0.36 -14.42
N ALA A 140 -2.16 0.06 -15.70
CA ALA A 140 -0.97 0.49 -16.46
C ALA A 140 -0.24 1.68 -15.81
N ARG A 141 -0.96 2.57 -15.12
CA ARG A 141 -0.36 3.69 -14.38
C ARG A 141 0.28 3.22 -13.08
N LEU A 142 -0.30 2.25 -12.38
CA LEU A 142 0.29 1.66 -11.18
C LEU A 142 1.58 0.92 -11.50
N ILE A 143 1.62 0.14 -12.58
CA ILE A 143 2.84 -0.53 -13.06
C ILE A 143 3.96 0.49 -13.33
N ARG A 144 3.68 1.59 -14.04
CA ARG A 144 4.68 2.65 -14.25
C ARG A 144 5.18 3.25 -12.93
N LYS A 145 4.29 3.55 -11.99
CA LYS A 145 4.67 4.06 -10.67
C LYS A 145 5.54 3.06 -9.90
N PHE A 146 5.24 1.77 -10.00
CA PHE A 146 6.04 0.71 -9.40
C PHE A 146 7.45 0.68 -10.00
N ASP A 147 7.55 0.69 -11.33
CA ASP A 147 8.82 0.70 -12.06
C ASP A 147 9.69 1.91 -11.69
N ASP A 148 9.08 3.10 -11.67
CA ASP A 148 9.75 4.36 -11.31
C ASP A 148 10.24 4.32 -9.85
N HIS A 149 9.40 3.81 -8.94
CA HIS A 149 9.71 3.73 -7.51
C HIS A 149 10.87 2.78 -7.22
N ILE A 150 10.83 1.55 -7.77
CA ILE A 150 11.94 0.61 -7.55
C ILE A 150 13.21 1.03 -8.27
N GLY A 151 13.09 1.73 -9.41
CA GLY A 151 14.23 2.24 -10.17
C GLY A 151 14.94 3.39 -9.45
N SER A 152 14.20 4.22 -8.72
CA SER A 152 14.72 5.45 -8.10
C SER A 152 15.08 5.26 -6.62
N ASN A 153 14.28 4.48 -5.88
CA ASN A 153 14.36 4.41 -4.41
C ASN A 153 14.88 3.05 -3.91
N LEU A 154 14.79 2.00 -4.71
CA LEU A 154 15.17 0.63 -4.35
C LEU A 154 16.08 0.02 -5.42
N TYR A 155 16.96 0.84 -6.01
CA TYR A 155 17.74 0.43 -7.18
C TYR A 155 18.50 -0.87 -6.94
N ASP A 156 19.20 -1.02 -5.82
CA ASP A 156 20.01 -2.20 -5.52
C ASP A 156 19.17 -3.49 -5.40
N TYR A 157 17.92 -3.37 -4.95
CA TYR A 157 16.99 -4.48 -4.76
C TYR A 157 16.01 -4.68 -5.93
N ARG A 158 15.99 -3.77 -6.91
CA ARG A 158 14.97 -3.70 -7.97
C ARG A 158 14.76 -5.00 -8.73
N ARG A 159 15.83 -5.78 -8.93
CA ARG A 159 15.77 -7.06 -9.67
C ARG A 159 15.04 -8.12 -8.87
N GLU A 160 15.30 -8.19 -7.56
CA GLU A 160 14.66 -9.17 -6.69
C GLU A 160 13.21 -8.78 -6.41
N ILE A 161 12.95 -7.48 -6.19
CA ILE A 161 11.58 -6.96 -6.04
C ILE A 161 10.76 -7.18 -7.32
N ARG A 162 11.38 -7.08 -8.51
CA ARG A 162 10.70 -7.44 -9.77
C ARG A 162 10.31 -8.91 -9.82
N ARG A 163 11.17 -9.82 -9.35
CA ARG A 163 10.84 -11.25 -9.27
C ARG A 163 9.68 -11.51 -8.33
N ILE A 164 9.66 -10.86 -7.16
CA ILE A 164 8.54 -10.93 -6.22
C ILE A 164 7.25 -10.45 -6.90
N TYR A 165 7.31 -9.32 -7.62
CA TYR A 165 6.18 -8.84 -8.42
C TYR A 165 5.73 -9.90 -9.45
N ASP A 166 6.66 -10.49 -10.20
CA ASP A 166 6.32 -11.49 -11.21
C ASP A 166 5.68 -12.74 -10.58
N ASP A 167 6.14 -13.16 -9.41
CA ASP A 167 5.58 -14.28 -8.63
C ASP A 167 4.17 -13.95 -8.12
N VAL A 168 3.89 -12.72 -7.68
CA VAL A 168 2.55 -12.31 -7.22
C VAL A 168 1.56 -12.26 -8.38
N ILE A 169 2.00 -11.87 -9.59
CA ILE A 169 1.12 -11.67 -10.74
C ILE A 169 0.95 -12.95 -11.56
N ASN A 170 1.98 -13.80 -11.67
CA ASN A 170 1.99 -14.96 -12.56
C ASN A 170 2.33 -16.28 -11.84
N GLY A 171 2.53 -16.25 -10.53
CA GLY A 171 2.88 -17.45 -9.76
C GLY A 171 1.76 -18.46 -9.72
N ASP A 172 2.14 -19.73 -9.61
CA ASP A 172 1.21 -20.84 -9.47
C ASP A 172 0.64 -20.91 -8.05
N PHE A 173 -0.57 -21.47 -7.95
CA PHE A 173 -1.22 -21.74 -6.67
C PHE A 173 -0.87 -23.15 -6.18
N TYR A 174 -0.94 -23.35 -4.87
CA TYR A 174 -0.86 -24.70 -4.30
C TYR A 174 -2.07 -25.54 -4.75
N GLU A 175 -1.82 -26.76 -5.24
CA GLU A 175 -2.83 -27.74 -5.67
C GLU A 175 -3.36 -28.60 -4.51
#